data_AF-A0A6U5EAU0-F1
#
_entry.id   AF-A0A6U5EAU0-F1
#
_cell.length_a   1.000
_cell.length_b   1.000
_cell.length_c   1.000
_cell.angle_alpha   90.00
_cell.angle_beta   90.00
_cell.angle_gamma   90.00
#
_symmetry.space_group_name_H-M   'P 1'
#
loop_
_entity.id
_entity.type
_entity.pdbx_description
1 polymer ?
#
loop_
_entity_poly.entity_id
_entity_poly.type
_entity_poly.pdbx_seq_one_letter_code
_entity_poly.pdbx_strand_id
1 'polypeptide(L)'
;ELHDFVTLMVTFVGSPRYVKNHVRAAFTRLLRFLVPRADDADGRAAPRSERLAAVFHTHALAKQHLAPALMHFFVDIEFTGSHQPHDKYESRHEMSQILDYLWTLPEYHAAMVAFTRDTAHFVRFINMLINDSIYSMDEALTKLASIHKTQVEMADEARWNAQPRQQMHQRVHTLQQEETHARYFMQFTNEVQHMMEYLSSEPEVAAVFMLPELAGRVASMLNYFLVRLVGSKSKDLKVKNPEKYLFNPAKLLLTICTIIVHFAPLKEFGQAVVKDDRSFDPSNMRKALRVLSHKMSMPQDALEVFDKFCAQCVELKQQGEEEEAELGEVPEEFLCEITMDIMEEPVRLPSGKVVDRKNICRHLLSDETDPYSRQHLTVDMLVMDDEMKARIEAFRTSRKRAAASSSAQPMQLG
;
A
#
# COMPACT_ATOMS: atom_id res chain seq x y z
N GLU A 1 10.58 -7.06 -36.79
CA GLU A 1 11.47 -6.36 -35.84
C GLU A 1 10.78 -6.01 -34.53
N LEU A 2 9.91 -4.98 -34.45
CA LEU A 2 9.30 -4.59 -33.16
C LEU A 2 8.36 -5.67 -32.58
N HIS A 3 7.64 -6.40 -33.45
CA HIS A 3 6.81 -7.53 -33.03
C HIS A 3 7.66 -8.67 -32.44
N ASP A 4 8.77 -9.02 -33.09
CA ASP A 4 9.69 -10.06 -32.60
C ASP A 4 10.34 -9.65 -31.27
N PHE A 5 10.69 -8.37 -31.14
CA PHE A 5 11.18 -7.80 -29.88
C PHE A 5 10.15 -7.94 -28.77
N VAL A 6 8.89 -7.58 -29.00
CA VAL A 6 7.83 -7.73 -27.97
C VAL A 6 7.57 -9.21 -27.66
N THR A 7 7.64 -10.11 -28.65
CA THR A 7 7.57 -11.56 -28.40
C THR A 7 8.70 -12.03 -27.46
N LEU A 8 9.93 -11.54 -27.68
CA LEU A 8 11.06 -11.78 -26.79
C LEU A 8 10.78 -11.30 -25.36
N MET A 9 10.26 -10.07 -25.22
CA MET A 9 9.95 -9.48 -23.92
C MET A 9 8.87 -10.29 -23.18
N VAL A 10 7.76 -10.62 -23.84
CA VAL A 10 6.67 -11.44 -23.27
C VAL A 10 7.20 -12.80 -22.78
N THR A 11 8.10 -13.42 -23.55
CA THR A 11 8.63 -14.75 -23.23
C THR A 11 9.57 -14.72 -22.02
N PHE A 12 10.41 -13.68 -21.89
CA PHE A 12 11.51 -13.68 -20.94
C PHE A 12 11.30 -12.81 -19.70
N VAL A 13 10.49 -11.75 -19.76
CA VAL A 13 10.26 -10.85 -18.61
C VAL A 13 9.63 -11.60 -17.44
N GLY A 14 8.70 -12.51 -17.68
CA GLY A 14 8.05 -13.32 -16.65
C GLY A 14 8.76 -14.64 -16.30
N SER A 15 9.91 -14.94 -16.91
CA SER A 15 10.48 -16.29 -16.89
C SER A 15 11.84 -16.36 -16.18
N PRO A 16 11.87 -16.46 -14.84
CA PRO A 16 13.12 -16.57 -14.07
C PRO A 16 13.96 -17.79 -14.45
N ARG A 17 13.33 -18.83 -15.00
CA ARG A 17 14.00 -20.07 -15.45
C ARG A 17 14.98 -19.84 -16.60
N TYR A 18 14.71 -18.88 -17.48
CA TYR A 18 15.49 -18.66 -18.69
C TYR A 18 16.45 -17.49 -18.57
N VAL A 19 16.09 -16.45 -17.83
CA VAL A 19 16.83 -15.19 -17.76
C VAL A 19 16.90 -14.68 -16.32
N LYS A 20 18.09 -14.28 -15.88
CA LYS A 20 18.31 -13.71 -14.54
C LYS A 20 17.65 -12.34 -14.40
N ASN A 21 17.28 -11.98 -13.17
CA ASN A 21 16.54 -10.75 -12.87
C ASN A 21 17.21 -9.44 -13.34
N HIS A 22 18.54 -9.33 -13.31
CA HIS A 22 19.21 -8.12 -13.82
C HIS A 22 19.02 -7.91 -15.33
N VAL A 23 18.91 -8.98 -16.11
CA VAL A 23 18.60 -8.89 -17.55
C VAL A 23 17.10 -8.62 -17.75
N ARG A 24 16.24 -9.23 -16.93
CA ARG A 24 14.79 -8.94 -16.93
C ARG A 24 14.51 -7.47 -16.61
N ALA A 25 15.27 -6.85 -15.70
CA ALA A 25 15.22 -5.41 -15.43
C ALA A 25 15.68 -4.57 -16.64
N ALA A 26 16.71 -5.01 -17.37
CA ALA A 26 17.07 -4.33 -18.62
C ALA A 26 15.93 -4.41 -19.66
N PHE A 27 15.16 -5.50 -19.68
CA PHE A 27 13.98 -5.64 -20.55
C PHE A 27 12.84 -4.69 -20.18
N THR A 28 12.57 -4.47 -18.88
CA THR A 28 11.56 -3.48 -18.46
C THR A 28 11.95 -2.08 -18.92
N ARG A 29 13.23 -1.73 -18.82
CA ARG A 29 13.76 -0.45 -19.30
C ARG A 29 13.55 -0.27 -20.80
N LEU A 30 13.80 -1.32 -21.59
CA LEU A 30 13.59 -1.29 -23.04
C LEU A 30 12.10 -1.21 -23.41
N LEU A 31 11.24 -1.98 -22.74
CA LEU A 31 9.79 -1.90 -22.90
C LEU A 31 9.26 -0.51 -22.56
N ARG A 32 9.81 0.12 -21.53
CA ARG A 32 9.40 1.46 -21.10
C ARG A 32 9.60 2.51 -22.19
N PHE A 33 10.61 2.36 -23.05
CA PHE A 33 10.80 3.25 -24.22
C PHE A 33 9.72 3.13 -25.30
N LEU A 34 8.96 2.03 -25.32
CA LEU A 34 7.86 1.82 -26.27
C LEU A 34 6.55 2.47 -25.79
N VAL A 35 6.43 2.71 -24.49
CA VAL A 35 5.23 3.27 -23.87
C VAL A 35 5.19 4.79 -24.06
N PRO A 36 4.04 5.37 -24.43
CA PRO A 36 3.93 6.81 -24.61
C PRO A 36 4.38 7.60 -23.39
N ARG A 37 5.12 8.69 -23.62
CA ARG A 37 5.35 9.72 -22.60
C ARG A 37 4.33 10.83 -22.82
N ALA A 38 3.64 11.23 -21.76
CA ALA A 38 2.95 12.52 -21.76
C ALA A 38 4.05 13.60 -21.83
N ASP A 39 4.09 14.39 -22.90
CA ASP A 39 4.97 15.55 -22.95
C ASP A 39 4.38 16.67 -22.07
N ASP A 40 5.24 17.25 -21.23
CA ASP A 40 4.94 18.38 -20.34
C ASP A 40 4.69 19.66 -21.16
N ALA A 41 3.47 19.82 -21.70
CA ALA A 41 2.86 21.12 -22.05
C ALA A 41 1.38 20.99 -22.45
N ASP A 42 1.02 19.95 -23.21
CA ASP A 42 -0.30 19.85 -23.87
C ASP A 42 -0.95 18.45 -23.80
N GLY A 43 -0.35 17.51 -23.05
CA GLY A 43 -0.93 16.16 -22.87
C GLY A 43 -1.02 15.32 -24.15
N ARG A 44 -0.38 15.74 -25.25
CA ARG A 44 -0.28 14.97 -26.49
C ARG A 44 1.05 14.24 -26.53
N ALA A 45 1.01 12.93 -26.77
CA ALA A 45 2.20 12.13 -26.95
C ALA A 45 2.93 12.54 -28.25
N ALA A 46 4.26 12.57 -28.25
CA ALA A 46 5.02 12.82 -29.47
C ALA A 46 4.64 11.80 -30.58
N PRO A 47 4.52 12.19 -31.86
CA PRO A 47 4.11 11.29 -32.95
C PRO A 47 4.97 10.01 -33.11
N ARG A 48 6.24 10.08 -32.69
CA ARG A 48 7.16 8.92 -32.69
C ARG A 48 6.80 7.93 -31.58
N SER A 49 6.28 8.43 -30.46
CA SER A 49 5.86 7.66 -29.30
C SER A 49 4.62 6.82 -29.60
N GLU A 50 3.66 7.38 -30.34
CA GLU A 50 2.44 6.67 -30.76
C GLU A 50 2.76 5.52 -31.73
N ARG A 51 3.70 5.72 -32.66
CA ARG A 51 4.12 4.67 -33.61
C ARG A 51 4.77 3.47 -32.93
N LEU A 52 5.56 3.69 -31.88
CA LEU A 52 6.17 2.60 -31.12
C LEU A 52 5.12 1.86 -30.29
N ALA A 53 4.18 2.59 -29.70
CA ALA A 53 3.10 2.01 -28.90
C ALA A 53 2.10 1.17 -29.72
N ALA A 54 2.01 1.40 -31.04
CA ALA A 54 1.16 0.64 -31.97
C ALA A 54 1.36 -0.89 -31.90
N VAL A 55 2.55 -1.35 -31.49
CA VAL A 55 2.81 -2.79 -31.31
C VAL A 55 1.93 -3.40 -30.22
N PHE A 56 1.61 -2.67 -29.15
CA PHE A 56 0.75 -3.18 -28.07
C PHE A 56 -0.69 -3.41 -28.57
N HIS A 57 -1.16 -2.60 -29.52
CA HIS A 57 -2.50 -2.77 -30.10
C HIS A 57 -2.62 -3.95 -31.07
N THR A 58 -1.51 -4.48 -31.59
CA THR A 58 -1.51 -5.49 -32.66
C THR A 58 -0.95 -6.84 -32.23
N HIS A 59 -0.09 -6.87 -31.21
CA HIS A 59 0.63 -8.07 -30.83
C HIS A 59 -0.20 -9.02 -29.95
N ALA A 60 -0.66 -10.14 -30.52
CA ALA A 60 -1.56 -11.09 -29.87
C ALA A 60 -1.07 -11.63 -28.51
N LEU A 61 0.18 -12.11 -28.44
CA LEU A 61 0.72 -12.64 -27.18
C LEU A 61 0.90 -11.57 -26.10
N ALA A 62 1.22 -10.33 -26.49
CA ALA A 62 1.46 -9.26 -25.54
C ALA A 62 0.17 -8.90 -24.81
N LYS A 63 -0.94 -8.78 -25.55
CA LYS A 63 -2.27 -8.52 -24.99
C LYS A 63 -2.66 -9.47 -23.87
N GLN A 64 -2.27 -10.74 -23.97
CA GLN A 64 -2.65 -11.78 -23.01
C GLN A 64 -1.65 -11.97 -21.88
N HIS A 65 -0.34 -11.80 -22.16
CA HIS A 65 0.70 -12.29 -21.25
C HIS A 65 1.66 -11.21 -20.74
N LEU A 66 1.75 -10.05 -21.40
CA LEU A 66 2.75 -9.06 -21.02
C LEU A 66 2.49 -8.46 -19.63
N ALA A 67 1.26 -8.01 -19.38
CA ALA A 67 0.93 -7.39 -18.10
C ALA A 67 1.03 -8.38 -16.92
N PRO A 68 0.50 -9.63 -17.01
CA PRO A 68 0.76 -10.65 -16.00
C PRO A 68 2.25 -10.95 -15.79
N ALA A 69 3.04 -11.05 -16.87
CA ALA A 69 4.47 -11.30 -16.78
C ALA A 69 5.22 -10.16 -16.05
N LEU A 70 4.82 -8.91 -16.27
CA LEU A 70 5.35 -7.74 -15.56
C LEU A 70 4.96 -7.78 -14.08
N MET A 71 3.71 -8.13 -13.73
CA MET A 71 3.28 -8.27 -12.33
C MET A 71 4.02 -9.40 -11.60
N HIS A 72 4.28 -10.54 -12.25
CA HIS A 72 5.14 -11.58 -11.71
C HIS A 72 6.56 -11.05 -11.47
N PHE A 73 7.14 -10.37 -12.44
CA PHE A 73 8.50 -9.85 -12.30
C PHE A 73 8.60 -8.75 -11.22
N PHE A 74 7.54 -7.97 -11.03
CA PHE A 74 7.42 -6.99 -9.95
C PHE A 74 7.61 -7.63 -8.56
N VAL A 75 7.18 -8.89 -8.40
CA VAL A 75 7.41 -9.69 -7.19
C VAL A 75 8.82 -10.28 -7.21
N ASP A 76 9.22 -10.96 -8.28
CA ASP A 76 10.50 -11.68 -8.35
C ASP A 76 11.73 -10.79 -8.09
N ILE A 77 11.65 -9.51 -8.46
CA ILE A 77 12.74 -8.57 -8.26
C ILE A 77 13.00 -8.24 -6.77
N GLU A 78 12.06 -8.55 -5.87
CA GLU A 78 12.28 -8.42 -4.42
C GLU A 78 13.41 -9.34 -3.94
N PHE A 79 13.50 -10.55 -4.53
CA PHE A 79 14.39 -11.62 -4.10
C PHE A 79 15.73 -11.62 -4.83
N THR A 80 16.09 -10.53 -5.52
CA THR A 80 17.40 -10.42 -6.14
C THR A 80 18.48 -10.25 -5.09
N GLY A 81 19.42 -11.21 -5.02
CA GLY A 81 20.63 -11.11 -4.20
C GLY A 81 21.63 -10.03 -4.65
N SER A 82 21.21 -9.02 -5.41
CA SER A 82 22.05 -7.89 -5.82
C SER A 82 22.32 -6.95 -4.64
N HIS A 83 23.57 -6.51 -4.51
CA HIS A 83 24.05 -5.68 -3.39
C HIS A 83 23.56 -4.22 -3.40
N GLN A 84 22.63 -3.83 -4.30
CA GLN A 84 22.09 -2.48 -4.39
C GLN A 84 20.55 -2.50 -4.23
N PRO A 85 20.03 -2.15 -3.03
CA PRO A 85 18.60 -2.11 -2.75
C PRO A 85 17.80 -1.12 -3.61
N HIS A 86 18.47 -0.21 -4.31
CA HIS A 86 17.83 0.84 -5.11
C HIS A 86 17.39 0.37 -6.51
N ASP A 87 18.06 -0.63 -7.09
CA ASP A 87 17.80 -1.11 -8.45
C ASP A 87 16.40 -1.72 -8.60
N LYS A 88 15.86 -2.32 -7.53
CA LYS A 88 14.52 -2.90 -7.54
C LYS A 88 13.44 -1.84 -7.69
N TYR A 89 13.58 -0.71 -7.00
CA TYR A 89 12.61 0.38 -7.06
C TYR A 89 12.63 1.07 -8.43
N GLU A 90 13.81 1.22 -9.05
CA GLU A 90 13.92 1.74 -10.42
C GLU A 90 13.19 0.85 -11.42
N SER A 91 13.39 -0.47 -11.33
CA SER A 91 12.72 -1.42 -12.23
C SER A 91 11.20 -1.45 -11.99
N ARG A 92 10.76 -1.38 -10.72
CA ARG A 92 9.33 -1.31 -10.38
C ARG A 92 8.69 -0.03 -10.88
N HIS A 93 9.39 1.10 -10.77
CA HIS A 93 9.00 2.38 -11.35
C HIS A 93 8.80 2.28 -12.88
N GLU A 94 9.74 1.66 -13.60
CA GLU A 94 9.58 1.40 -15.04
C GLU A 94 8.36 0.51 -15.33
N MET A 95 8.17 -0.56 -14.55
CA MET A 95 7.02 -1.46 -14.68
C MET A 95 5.69 -0.78 -14.39
N SER A 96 5.60 0.06 -13.35
CA SER A 96 4.38 0.81 -13.02
C SER A 96 3.94 1.70 -14.17
N GLN A 97 4.87 2.40 -14.84
CA GLN A 97 4.55 3.23 -15.99
C GLN A 97 4.11 2.42 -17.21
N ILE A 98 4.65 1.21 -17.40
CA ILE A 98 4.19 0.30 -18.44
C ILE A 98 2.78 -0.19 -18.12
N LEU A 99 2.56 -0.66 -16.89
CA LEU A 99 1.28 -1.21 -16.45
C LEU A 99 0.16 -0.16 -16.46
N ASP A 100 0.45 1.09 -16.11
CA ASP A 100 -0.47 2.22 -16.23
C ASP A 100 -0.96 2.40 -17.68
N TYR A 101 -0.03 2.47 -18.64
CA TYR A 101 -0.41 2.55 -20.05
C TYR A 101 -1.20 1.33 -20.51
N LEU A 102 -0.75 0.11 -20.16
CA LEU A 102 -1.45 -1.12 -20.52
C LEU A 102 -2.85 -1.19 -19.90
N TRP A 103 -3.06 -0.63 -18.72
CA TRP A 103 -4.38 -0.58 -18.07
C TRP A 103 -5.41 0.21 -18.89
N THR A 104 -4.97 1.20 -19.67
CA THR A 104 -5.87 1.96 -20.58
C THR A 104 -6.34 1.16 -21.79
N LEU A 105 -5.71 -0.01 -22.06
CA LEU A 105 -5.99 -0.85 -23.22
C LEU A 105 -6.92 -2.02 -22.83
N PRO A 106 -8.11 -2.17 -23.43
CA PRO A 106 -9.12 -3.14 -22.98
C PRO A 106 -8.64 -4.59 -22.86
N GLU A 107 -7.84 -5.07 -23.82
CA GLU A 107 -7.38 -6.47 -23.79
C GLU A 107 -6.35 -6.74 -22.69
N TYR A 108 -5.51 -5.74 -22.37
CA TYR A 108 -4.51 -5.84 -21.31
C TYR A 108 -5.15 -5.66 -19.93
N HIS A 109 -6.09 -4.72 -19.81
CA HIS A 109 -6.93 -4.58 -18.62
C HIS A 109 -7.61 -5.90 -18.26
N ALA A 110 -8.27 -6.54 -19.23
CA ALA A 110 -8.89 -7.84 -19.05
C ALA A 110 -7.89 -8.93 -18.62
N ALA A 111 -6.67 -8.91 -19.16
CA ALA A 111 -5.61 -9.83 -18.75
C ALA A 111 -5.12 -9.58 -17.30
N MET A 112 -5.01 -8.31 -16.89
CA MET A 112 -4.64 -7.94 -15.51
C MET A 112 -5.74 -8.32 -14.51
N VAL A 113 -7.01 -8.11 -14.86
CA VAL A 113 -8.15 -8.56 -14.04
C VAL A 113 -8.20 -10.08 -13.99
N ALA A 114 -8.02 -10.79 -15.11
CA ALA A 114 -7.99 -12.24 -15.12
C ALA A 114 -6.84 -12.83 -14.27
N PHE A 115 -5.73 -12.09 -14.12
CA PHE A 115 -4.60 -12.50 -13.29
C PHE A 115 -4.93 -12.51 -11.78
N THR A 116 -5.98 -11.82 -11.33
CA THR A 116 -6.49 -11.93 -9.94
C THR A 116 -6.87 -13.36 -9.56
N ARG A 117 -7.20 -14.21 -10.55
CA ARG A 117 -7.52 -15.62 -10.37
C ARG A 117 -6.31 -16.45 -9.97
N ASP A 118 -5.09 -16.01 -10.30
CA ASP A 118 -3.86 -16.53 -9.71
C ASP A 118 -3.62 -15.83 -8.37
N THR A 119 -4.44 -16.21 -7.38
CA THR A 119 -4.52 -15.50 -6.11
C THR A 119 -3.17 -15.47 -5.39
N ALA A 120 -2.36 -16.54 -5.47
CA ALA A 120 -1.07 -16.58 -4.78
C ALA A 120 -0.09 -15.51 -5.29
N HIS A 121 0.08 -15.40 -6.61
CA HIS A 121 1.00 -14.42 -7.19
C HIS A 121 0.44 -13.00 -7.14
N PHE A 122 -0.86 -12.84 -7.40
CA PHE A 122 -1.47 -11.52 -7.39
C PHE A 122 -1.51 -10.92 -5.97
N VAL A 123 -1.75 -11.72 -4.93
CA VAL A 123 -1.65 -11.27 -3.54
C VAL A 123 -0.23 -10.83 -3.19
N ARG A 124 0.80 -11.54 -3.66
CA ARG A 124 2.20 -11.10 -3.49
C ARG A 124 2.49 -9.80 -4.22
N PHE A 125 1.94 -9.63 -5.42
CA PHE A 125 2.04 -8.38 -6.17
C PHE A 125 1.43 -7.20 -5.40
N ILE A 126 0.20 -7.35 -4.89
CA ILE A 126 -0.44 -6.35 -4.04
C ILE A 126 0.36 -6.09 -2.75
N ASN A 127 0.91 -7.14 -2.13
CA ASN A 127 1.77 -7.01 -0.95
C ASN A 127 3.02 -6.16 -1.23
N MET A 128 3.67 -6.36 -2.38
CA MET A 128 4.82 -5.54 -2.81
C MET A 128 4.40 -4.10 -3.10
N LEU A 129 3.24 -3.88 -3.73
CA LEU A 129 2.73 -2.55 -3.98
C LEU A 129 2.45 -1.77 -2.67
N ILE A 130 1.89 -2.46 -1.66
CA ILE A 130 1.70 -1.89 -0.31
C ILE A 130 3.05 -1.56 0.34
N ASN A 131 4.05 -2.44 0.22
CA ASN A 131 5.40 -2.17 0.73
C ASN A 131 6.00 -0.91 0.10
N ASP A 132 5.97 -0.81 -1.22
CA ASP A 132 6.51 0.32 -1.97
C ASP A 132 5.76 1.62 -1.66
N SER A 133 4.44 1.53 -1.49
CA SER A 133 3.59 2.65 -1.10
C SER A 133 4.00 3.22 0.25
N ILE A 134 4.14 2.36 1.27
CA ILE A 134 4.57 2.76 2.62
C ILE A 134 5.98 3.34 2.59
N TYR A 135 6.91 2.64 1.94
CA TYR A 135 8.33 3.03 1.92
C TYR A 135 8.54 4.37 1.19
N SER A 136 8.02 4.50 -0.03
CA SER A 136 8.20 5.71 -0.84
C SER A 136 7.58 6.93 -0.14
N MET A 137 6.37 6.78 0.40
CA MET A 137 5.67 7.87 1.05
C MET A 137 6.37 8.30 2.33
N ASP A 138 6.90 7.36 3.12
CA ASP A 138 7.63 7.69 4.33
C ASP A 138 8.94 8.42 4.05
N GLU A 139 9.73 7.93 3.08
CA GLU A 139 10.95 8.60 2.64
C GLU A 139 10.65 10.01 2.10
N ALA A 140 9.69 10.14 1.17
CA ALA A 140 9.35 11.41 0.56
C ALA A 140 8.94 12.46 1.62
N LEU A 141 8.02 12.11 2.51
CA LEU A 141 7.50 13.05 3.51
C LEU A 141 8.52 13.35 4.62
N THR A 142 9.40 12.40 4.95
CA THR A 142 10.49 12.62 5.92
C THR A 142 11.54 13.59 5.37
N LYS A 143 11.95 13.42 4.11
CA LYS A 143 12.88 14.35 3.45
C LYS A 143 12.26 15.74 3.31
N LEU A 144 10.96 15.84 2.96
CA LEU A 144 10.26 17.13 2.93
C LEU A 144 10.23 17.84 4.29
N ALA A 145 10.01 17.10 5.39
CA ALA A 145 10.07 17.66 6.74
C ALA A 145 11.48 18.16 7.12
N SER A 146 12.51 17.42 6.73
CA SER A 146 13.93 17.80 6.90
C SER A 146 14.28 19.08 6.11
N ILE A 147 13.83 19.16 4.85
CA ILE A 147 13.94 20.33 3.99
C ILE A 147 13.23 21.53 4.63
N HIS A 148 11.98 21.37 5.06
CA HIS A 148 11.20 22.44 5.70
C HIS A 148 11.94 23.00 6.92
N LYS A 149 12.42 22.13 7.82
CA LYS A 149 13.19 22.54 8.99
C LYS A 149 14.41 23.37 8.60
N THR A 150 15.18 22.89 7.62
CA THR A 150 16.37 23.61 7.14
C THR A 150 16.01 24.95 6.50
N GLN A 151 14.95 25.02 5.70
CA GLN A 151 14.46 26.25 5.06
C GLN A 151 13.97 27.29 6.07
N VAL A 152 13.34 26.86 7.17
CA VAL A 152 12.93 27.74 8.28
C VAL A 152 14.15 28.30 9.00
N GLU A 153 15.14 27.46 9.30
CA GLU A 153 16.38 27.90 9.94
C GLU A 153 17.20 28.84 9.06
N MET A 154 17.20 28.65 7.74
CA MET A 154 17.84 29.55 6.77
C MET A 154 17.11 30.88 6.62
N ALA A 155 15.82 30.96 6.98
CA ALA A 155 15.07 32.21 6.90
C ALA A 155 15.43 33.19 8.04
N ASP A 156 15.99 32.70 9.14
CA ASP A 156 16.59 33.53 10.18
C ASP A 156 18.05 33.83 9.82
N GLU A 157 18.25 34.81 8.94
CA GLU A 157 19.58 35.17 8.41
C GLU A 157 20.58 35.53 9.52
N ALA A 158 20.13 36.13 10.62
CA ALA A 158 21.00 36.50 11.73
C ALA A 158 21.57 35.26 12.43
N ARG A 159 20.72 34.28 12.77
CA ARG A 159 21.18 33.01 13.38
C ARG A 159 21.89 32.10 12.38
N TRP A 160 21.51 32.15 11.11
CA TRP A 160 22.15 31.37 10.06
C TRP A 160 23.59 31.83 9.82
N ASN A 161 23.81 33.14 9.66
CA ASN A 161 25.13 33.72 9.39
C ASN A 161 26.05 33.73 10.63
N ALA A 162 25.51 33.56 11.84
CA ALA A 162 26.29 33.41 13.07
C ALA A 162 26.98 32.03 13.19
N GLN A 163 26.59 31.04 12.37
CA GLN A 163 27.18 29.70 12.41
C GLN A 163 28.56 29.66 11.73
N PRO A 164 29.45 28.73 12.11
CA PRO A 164 30.72 28.52 11.41
C PRO A 164 30.51 28.23 9.92
N ARG A 165 31.31 28.86 9.06
CA ARG A 165 31.19 28.72 7.59
C ARG A 165 31.21 27.27 7.10
N GLN A 166 32.01 26.40 7.73
CA GLN A 166 32.08 24.97 7.39
C GLN A 166 30.75 24.26 7.66
N GLN A 167 30.11 24.54 8.81
CA GLN A 167 28.81 23.98 9.15
C GLN A 167 27.73 24.47 8.17
N MET A 168 27.76 25.75 7.81
CA MET A 168 26.85 26.31 6.82
C MET A 168 26.99 25.60 5.45
N HIS A 169 28.21 25.41 4.95
CA HIS A 169 28.45 24.69 3.68
C HIS A 169 27.95 23.25 3.74
N GLN A 170 28.23 22.53 4.84
CA GLN A 170 27.76 21.16 5.02
C GLN A 170 26.23 21.08 5.00
N ARG A 171 25.55 22.02 5.68
CA ARG A 171 24.09 22.05 5.72
C ARG A 171 23.46 22.37 4.37
N VAL A 172 24.05 23.29 3.60
CA VAL A 172 23.61 23.57 2.22
C VAL A 172 23.78 22.35 1.32
N HIS A 173 24.91 21.64 1.45
CA HIS A 173 25.14 20.41 0.70
C HIS A 173 24.13 19.30 1.08
N THR A 174 23.90 19.08 2.38
CA THR A 174 22.87 18.15 2.86
C THR A 174 21.49 18.53 2.35
N LEU A 175 21.14 19.82 2.37
CA LEU A 175 19.86 20.29 1.82
C LEU A 175 19.73 19.90 0.33
N GLN A 176 20.73 20.13 -0.50
CA GLN A 176 20.68 19.78 -1.93
C GLN A 176 20.50 18.27 -2.15
N GLN A 177 21.14 17.43 -1.32
CA GLN A 177 20.95 15.98 -1.36
C GLN A 177 19.52 15.59 -0.97
N GLU A 178 19.02 16.13 0.14
CA GLU A 178 17.65 15.89 0.62
C GLU A 178 16.61 16.33 -0.41
N GLU A 179 16.82 17.47 -1.08
CA GLU A 179 15.97 17.97 -2.15
C GLU A 179 15.91 17.03 -3.36
N THR A 180 17.05 16.47 -3.74
CA THR A 180 17.14 15.49 -4.84
C THR A 180 16.40 14.20 -4.48
N HIS A 181 16.63 13.70 -3.27
CA HIS A 181 15.95 12.50 -2.78
C HIS A 181 14.44 12.70 -2.60
N ALA A 182 14.01 13.85 -2.06
CA ALA A 182 12.60 14.17 -1.89
C ALA A 182 11.86 14.16 -3.24
N ARG A 183 12.46 14.74 -4.29
CA ARG A 183 11.88 14.72 -5.64
C ARG A 183 11.75 13.30 -6.18
N TYR A 184 12.80 12.48 -6.05
CA TYR A 184 12.80 11.08 -6.50
C TYR A 184 11.71 10.27 -5.79
N PHE A 185 11.69 10.29 -4.46
CA PHE A 185 10.72 9.50 -3.69
C PHE A 185 9.30 10.00 -3.90
N MET A 186 9.08 11.31 -4.02
CA MET A 186 7.74 11.83 -4.29
C MET A 186 7.24 11.46 -5.69
N GLN A 187 8.13 11.41 -6.70
CA GLN A 187 7.78 10.85 -8.01
C GLN A 187 7.31 9.40 -7.86
N PHE A 188 8.10 8.58 -7.18
CA PHE A 188 7.78 7.18 -6.96
C PHE A 188 6.48 7.00 -6.16
N THR A 189 6.26 7.80 -5.11
CA THR A 189 5.00 7.83 -4.35
C THR A 189 3.82 8.15 -5.24
N ASN A 190 3.89 9.21 -6.04
CA ASN A 190 2.78 9.60 -6.92
C ASN A 190 2.41 8.48 -7.90
N GLU A 191 3.39 7.77 -8.46
CA GLU A 191 3.15 6.67 -9.38
C GLU A 191 2.57 5.43 -8.68
N VAL A 192 3.10 5.06 -7.51
CA VAL A 192 2.58 3.93 -6.73
C VAL A 192 1.17 4.22 -6.22
N GLN A 193 0.88 5.44 -5.78
CA GLN A 193 -0.49 5.81 -5.38
C GLN A 193 -1.45 5.83 -6.56
N HIS A 194 -1.01 6.29 -7.73
CA HIS A 194 -1.83 6.23 -8.94
C HIS A 194 -2.15 4.78 -9.34
N MET A 195 -1.15 3.90 -9.23
CA MET A 195 -1.34 2.47 -9.44
C MET A 195 -2.33 1.85 -8.47
N MET A 196 -2.22 2.17 -7.18
CA MET A 196 -3.20 1.76 -6.16
C MET A 196 -4.61 2.28 -6.47
N GLU A 197 -4.74 3.53 -6.94
CA GLU A 197 -6.02 4.16 -7.27
C GLU A 197 -6.74 3.44 -8.40
N TYR A 198 -6.09 3.24 -9.56
CA TYR A 198 -6.76 2.57 -10.67
C TYR A 198 -7.01 1.08 -10.38
N LEU A 199 -6.10 0.39 -9.68
CA LEU A 199 -6.31 -1.02 -9.31
C LEU A 199 -7.47 -1.17 -8.33
N SER A 200 -7.59 -0.29 -7.35
CA SER A 200 -8.70 -0.32 -6.38
C SER A 200 -10.06 0.02 -7.00
N SER A 201 -10.09 0.71 -8.15
CA SER A 201 -11.34 1.03 -8.84
C SER A 201 -12.03 -0.21 -9.45
N GLU A 202 -11.29 -1.30 -9.69
CA GLU A 202 -11.83 -2.55 -10.24
C GLU A 202 -12.32 -3.48 -9.13
N PRO A 203 -13.61 -3.88 -9.11
CA PRO A 203 -14.18 -4.68 -8.02
C PRO A 203 -13.47 -6.01 -7.75
N GLU A 204 -13.07 -6.73 -8.81
CA GLU A 204 -12.36 -8.02 -8.69
C GLU A 204 -10.98 -7.84 -8.03
N VAL A 205 -10.31 -6.74 -8.34
CA VAL A 205 -9.00 -6.40 -7.77
C VAL A 205 -9.17 -5.87 -6.34
N ALA A 206 -10.17 -5.02 -6.09
CA ALA A 206 -10.50 -4.48 -4.78
C ALA A 206 -10.79 -5.58 -3.75
N ALA A 207 -11.46 -6.66 -4.17
CA ALA A 207 -11.70 -7.83 -3.33
C ALA A 207 -10.40 -8.48 -2.83
N VAL A 208 -9.33 -8.50 -3.64
CA VAL A 208 -8.02 -9.05 -3.24
C VAL A 208 -7.36 -8.19 -2.17
N PHE A 209 -7.45 -6.86 -2.27
CA PHE A 209 -6.95 -5.96 -1.22
C PHE A 209 -7.59 -6.22 0.15
N MET A 210 -8.80 -6.79 0.16
CA MET A 210 -9.56 -7.09 1.36
C MET A 210 -9.40 -8.51 1.90
N LEU A 211 -8.49 -9.31 1.33
CA LEU A 211 -8.13 -10.60 1.91
C LEU A 211 -7.59 -10.43 3.34
N PRO A 212 -7.82 -11.39 4.25
CA PRO A 212 -7.46 -11.28 5.67
C PRO A 212 -6.00 -10.87 5.93
N GLU A 213 -5.08 -11.34 5.07
CA GLU A 213 -3.65 -11.09 5.16
C GLU A 213 -3.24 -9.67 4.71
N LEU A 214 -4.11 -8.98 3.98
CA LEU A 214 -3.85 -7.68 3.34
C LEU A 214 -4.69 -6.53 3.91
N ALA A 215 -5.97 -6.76 4.24
CA ALA A 215 -6.92 -5.71 4.61
C ALA A 215 -6.40 -4.79 5.74
N GLY A 216 -5.88 -5.40 6.81
CA GLY A 216 -5.27 -4.67 7.94
C GLY A 216 -4.08 -3.80 7.52
N ARG A 217 -3.27 -4.27 6.56
CA ARG A 217 -2.13 -3.50 6.06
C ARG A 217 -2.57 -2.29 5.24
N VAL A 218 -3.56 -2.49 4.36
CA VAL A 218 -4.13 -1.41 3.53
C VAL A 218 -4.74 -0.34 4.44
N ALA A 219 -5.52 -0.76 5.43
CA ALA A 219 -6.11 0.12 6.43
C ALA A 219 -5.07 0.93 7.21
N SER A 220 -4.09 0.27 7.84
CA SER A 220 -3.02 0.98 8.58
C SER A 220 -2.22 1.92 7.68
N MET A 221 -1.95 1.54 6.44
CA MET A 221 -1.27 2.41 5.46
C MET A 221 -2.07 3.67 5.16
N LEU A 222 -3.36 3.53 4.81
CA LEU A 222 -4.22 4.67 4.46
C LEU A 222 -4.47 5.58 5.68
N ASN A 223 -4.69 5.01 6.87
CA ASN A 223 -4.80 5.78 8.11
C ASN A 223 -3.51 6.57 8.39
N TYR A 224 -2.36 5.92 8.25
CA TYR A 224 -1.06 6.56 8.41
C TYR A 224 -0.88 7.75 7.44
N PHE A 225 -1.26 7.57 6.16
CA PHE A 225 -1.19 8.64 5.18
C PHE A 225 -2.09 9.82 5.53
N LEU A 226 -3.31 9.57 6.02
CA LEU A 226 -4.18 10.64 6.53
C LEU A 226 -3.54 11.38 7.71
N VAL A 227 -2.95 10.66 8.67
CA VAL A 227 -2.23 11.28 9.80
C VAL A 227 -1.09 12.19 9.30
N ARG A 228 -0.31 11.74 8.30
CA ARG A 228 0.79 12.53 7.75
C ARG A 228 0.31 13.76 6.97
N LEU A 229 -0.75 13.65 6.19
CA LEU A 229 -1.21 14.71 5.28
C LEU A 229 -2.12 15.74 5.94
N VAL A 230 -2.99 15.34 6.88
CA VAL A 230 -3.97 16.23 7.52
C VAL A 230 -3.89 16.27 9.04
N GLY A 231 -3.06 15.44 9.65
CA GLY A 231 -2.82 15.44 11.09
C GLY A 231 -1.96 16.62 11.56
N SER A 232 -1.57 16.58 12.83
CA SER A 232 -0.84 17.67 13.50
C SER A 232 0.51 17.99 12.84
N LYS A 233 1.21 16.97 12.32
CA LYS A 233 2.51 17.09 11.65
C LYS A 233 2.45 17.54 10.19
N SER A 234 1.26 17.75 9.62
CA SER A 234 1.11 18.23 8.24
C SER A 234 1.76 19.60 7.99
N LYS A 235 1.91 20.41 9.05
CA LYS A 235 2.59 21.72 8.99
C LYS A 235 4.09 21.59 8.66
N ASP A 236 4.70 20.48 9.05
CA ASP A 236 6.13 20.22 8.81
C ASP A 236 6.41 19.95 7.32
N LEU A 237 5.37 19.74 6.51
CA LEU A 237 5.48 19.49 5.07
C LEU A 237 5.44 20.79 4.24
N LYS A 238 5.41 21.97 4.87
CA LYS A 238 5.32 23.28 4.19
C LYS A 238 6.67 23.74 3.64
N VAL A 239 7.10 23.13 2.54
CA VAL A 239 8.33 23.53 1.84
C VAL A 239 8.08 24.71 0.88
N LYS A 240 9.12 25.51 0.62
CA LYS A 240 9.12 26.49 -0.49
C LYS A 240 9.14 25.75 -1.83
N ASN A 241 8.42 26.26 -2.83
CA ASN A 241 8.36 25.72 -4.19
C ASN A 241 8.06 24.20 -4.23
N PRO A 242 6.94 23.74 -3.66
CA PRO A 242 6.61 22.31 -3.54
C PRO A 242 6.59 21.56 -4.88
N GLU A 243 6.31 22.25 -5.98
CA GLU A 243 6.37 21.74 -7.35
C GLU A 243 7.77 21.24 -7.76
N LYS A 244 8.84 21.81 -7.19
CA LYS A 244 10.22 21.33 -7.40
C LYS A 244 10.36 19.86 -6.99
N TYR A 245 9.61 19.44 -5.99
CA TYR A 245 9.63 18.08 -5.45
C TYR A 245 8.48 17.23 -5.99
N LEU A 246 7.72 17.71 -6.98
CA LEU A 246 6.49 17.05 -7.47
C LEU A 246 5.45 16.81 -6.36
N PHE A 247 5.50 17.62 -5.30
CA PHE A 247 4.62 17.46 -4.15
C PHE A 247 3.39 18.36 -4.30
N ASN A 248 2.24 17.75 -4.55
CA ASN A 248 0.95 18.43 -4.48
C ASN A 248 0.10 17.78 -3.37
N PRO A 249 0.08 18.34 -2.14
CA PRO A 249 -0.60 17.71 -1.01
C PRO A 249 -2.11 17.53 -1.23
N ALA A 250 -2.75 18.42 -1.99
CA ALA A 250 -4.18 18.30 -2.27
C ALA A 250 -4.48 17.17 -3.26
N LYS A 251 -3.68 17.06 -4.33
CA LYS A 251 -3.81 15.95 -5.30
C LYS A 251 -3.47 14.60 -4.66
N LEU A 252 -2.43 14.55 -3.85
CA LEU A 252 -2.05 13.33 -3.13
C LEU A 252 -3.15 12.92 -2.15
N LEU A 253 -3.68 13.86 -1.35
CA LEU A 253 -4.82 13.59 -0.46
C LEU A 253 -6.06 13.11 -1.22
N LEU A 254 -6.36 13.72 -2.38
CA LEU A 254 -7.46 13.29 -3.24
C LEU A 254 -7.28 11.82 -3.67
N THR A 255 -6.07 11.45 -4.09
CA THR A 255 -5.73 10.07 -4.51
C THR A 255 -5.97 9.09 -3.36
N ILE A 256 -5.45 9.40 -2.16
CA ILE A 256 -5.62 8.57 -0.96
C ILE A 256 -7.10 8.42 -0.58
N CYS A 257 -7.87 9.51 -0.58
CA CYS A 257 -9.29 9.46 -0.27
C CYS A 257 -10.11 8.75 -1.36
N THR A 258 -9.69 8.81 -2.62
CA THR A 258 -10.34 8.07 -3.72
C THR A 258 -10.16 6.56 -3.54
N ILE A 259 -8.95 6.11 -3.16
CA ILE A 259 -8.69 4.71 -2.79
C ILE A 259 -9.59 4.28 -1.60
N ILE A 260 -9.70 5.13 -0.58
CA ILE A 260 -10.61 4.88 0.56
C ILE A 260 -12.06 4.73 0.10
N VAL A 261 -12.52 5.59 -0.82
CA VAL A 261 -13.89 5.53 -1.38
C VAL A 261 -14.12 4.24 -2.17
N HIS A 262 -13.14 3.76 -2.93
CA HIS A 262 -13.24 2.48 -3.64
C HIS A 262 -13.45 1.30 -2.69
N PHE A 263 -12.78 1.32 -1.53
CA PHE A 263 -12.88 0.25 -0.54
C PHE A 263 -14.01 0.42 0.47
N ALA A 264 -14.56 1.62 0.64
CA ALA A 264 -15.60 1.93 1.62
C ALA A 264 -16.83 0.98 1.60
N PRO A 265 -17.31 0.50 0.44
CA PRO A 265 -18.42 -0.47 0.39
C PRO A 265 -18.06 -1.87 0.92
N LEU A 266 -16.77 -2.20 1.04
CA LEU A 266 -16.29 -3.52 1.48
C LEU A 266 -16.23 -3.54 3.01
N LYS A 267 -16.98 -4.46 3.64
CA LYS A 267 -17.16 -4.51 5.10
C LYS A 267 -15.83 -4.72 5.82
N GLU A 268 -14.98 -5.57 5.26
CA GLU A 268 -13.66 -5.93 5.76
C GLU A 268 -12.78 -4.68 5.91
N PHE A 269 -12.92 -3.71 5.01
CA PHE A 269 -12.15 -2.48 5.04
C PHE A 269 -12.49 -1.63 6.27
N GLY A 270 -13.79 -1.39 6.52
CA GLY A 270 -14.23 -0.61 7.68
C GLY A 270 -13.75 -1.21 9.00
N GLN A 271 -13.84 -2.54 9.14
CA GLN A 271 -13.35 -3.26 10.31
C GLN A 271 -11.83 -3.15 10.47
N ALA A 272 -11.08 -3.28 9.38
CA ALA A 272 -9.63 -3.14 9.39
C ALA A 272 -9.19 -1.70 9.74
N VAL A 273 -9.89 -0.69 9.23
CA VAL A 273 -9.62 0.74 9.48
C VAL A 273 -9.73 1.09 10.96
N VAL A 274 -10.76 0.61 11.66
CA VAL A 274 -11.00 0.97 13.08
C VAL A 274 -10.16 0.16 14.07
N LYS A 275 -9.64 -1.00 13.64
CA LYS A 275 -8.72 -1.84 14.43
C LYS A 275 -7.30 -1.28 14.50
N ASP A 276 -6.95 -0.30 13.66
CA ASP A 276 -5.62 0.31 13.66
C ASP A 276 -5.49 1.41 14.73
N ASP A 277 -5.31 1.01 16.00
CA ASP A 277 -5.23 1.93 17.15
C ASP A 277 -4.10 2.96 17.06
N ARG A 278 -3.08 2.69 16.25
CA ARG A 278 -1.93 3.57 16.10
C ARG A 278 -2.23 4.82 15.30
N SER A 279 -3.07 4.72 14.26
CA SER A 279 -3.22 5.79 13.27
C SER A 279 -4.67 6.16 12.99
N PHE A 280 -5.65 5.31 13.33
CA PHE A 280 -7.05 5.64 13.16
C PHE A 280 -7.45 6.82 14.04
N ASP A 281 -7.99 7.87 13.41
CA ASP A 281 -8.52 9.05 14.08
C ASP A 281 -9.66 9.62 13.22
N PRO A 282 -10.93 9.52 13.67
CA PRO A 282 -12.08 10.06 12.96
C PRO A 282 -11.93 11.56 12.62
N SER A 283 -11.20 12.32 13.46
CA SER A 283 -10.96 13.73 13.23
C SER A 283 -10.11 13.99 11.98
N ASN A 284 -9.18 13.08 11.66
CA ASN A 284 -8.35 13.19 10.45
C ASN A 284 -9.16 12.89 9.20
N MET A 285 -10.04 11.87 9.23
CA MET A 285 -10.96 11.61 8.12
C MET A 285 -11.88 12.81 7.85
N ARG A 286 -12.47 13.38 8.92
CA ARG A 286 -13.30 14.60 8.82
C ARG A 286 -12.54 15.82 8.31
N LYS A 287 -11.27 15.99 8.70
CA LYS A 287 -10.40 17.06 8.16
C LYS A 287 -10.16 16.85 6.66
N ALA A 288 -9.86 15.62 6.23
CA ALA A 288 -9.66 15.31 4.82
C ALA A 288 -10.90 15.63 3.98
N LEU A 289 -12.08 15.21 4.45
CA LEU A 289 -13.37 15.52 3.81
C LEU A 289 -13.57 17.03 3.64
N ARG A 290 -13.32 17.83 4.69
CA ARG A 290 -13.42 19.31 4.61
C ARG A 290 -12.43 19.94 3.62
N VAL A 291 -11.20 19.44 3.57
CA VAL A 291 -10.18 19.95 2.64
C VAL A 291 -10.58 19.67 1.19
N LEU A 292 -11.09 18.47 0.90
CA LEU A 292 -11.47 18.06 -0.44
C LEU A 292 -12.79 18.71 -0.91
N SER A 293 -13.75 18.90 -0.02
CA SER A 293 -15.01 19.60 -0.34
C SER A 293 -14.78 21.08 -0.64
N HIS A 294 -13.99 21.78 0.18
CA HIS A 294 -13.71 23.21 -0.02
C HIS A 294 -12.93 23.48 -1.31
N LYS A 295 -12.04 22.57 -1.72
CA LYS A 295 -11.25 22.72 -2.94
C LYS A 295 -11.94 22.19 -4.20
N MET A 296 -13.19 21.70 -4.09
CA MET A 296 -13.96 21.06 -5.17
C MET A 296 -13.12 20.04 -5.97
N SER A 297 -12.26 19.29 -5.27
CA SER A 297 -11.29 18.39 -5.91
C SER A 297 -11.82 16.96 -6.04
N MET A 298 -12.81 16.58 -5.25
CA MET A 298 -13.45 15.26 -5.27
C MET A 298 -14.89 15.38 -5.80
N PRO A 299 -15.37 14.44 -6.64
CA PRO A 299 -16.76 14.35 -7.09
C PRO A 299 -17.76 14.28 -5.93
N GLN A 300 -18.98 14.81 -6.13
CA GLN A 300 -19.99 14.90 -5.07
C GLN A 300 -20.45 13.52 -4.56
N ASP A 301 -20.66 12.58 -5.45
CA ASP A 301 -20.98 11.18 -5.14
C ASP A 301 -19.89 10.52 -4.29
N ALA A 302 -18.62 10.71 -4.65
CA ALA A 302 -17.50 10.21 -3.87
C ALA A 302 -17.40 10.87 -2.48
N LEU A 303 -17.69 12.18 -2.37
CA LEU A 303 -17.77 12.88 -1.08
C LEU A 303 -18.87 12.31 -0.19
N GLU A 304 -20.04 12.01 -0.74
CA GLU A 304 -21.15 11.40 -0.01
C GLU A 304 -20.82 9.99 0.49
N VAL A 305 -20.14 9.18 -0.34
CA VAL A 305 -19.64 7.86 0.08
C VAL A 305 -18.62 8.01 1.21
N PHE A 306 -17.67 8.93 1.08
CA PHE A 306 -16.64 9.13 2.10
C PHE A 306 -17.21 9.64 3.43
N ASP A 307 -18.21 10.54 3.39
CA ASP A 307 -18.89 11.04 4.59
C ASP A 307 -19.64 9.93 5.33
N LYS A 308 -20.38 9.08 4.60
CA LYS A 308 -21.05 7.91 5.16
C LYS A 308 -20.05 6.94 5.78
N PHE A 309 -18.93 6.67 5.09
CA PHE A 309 -17.88 5.81 5.61
C PHE A 309 -17.24 6.38 6.89
N CYS A 310 -17.03 7.70 6.98
CA CYS A 310 -16.56 8.34 8.20
C CYS A 310 -17.51 8.09 9.39
N ALA A 311 -18.82 8.18 9.18
CA ALA A 311 -19.81 7.90 10.22
C ALA A 311 -19.80 6.42 10.61
N GLN A 312 -19.78 5.53 9.63
CA GLN A 312 -19.70 4.09 9.84
C GLN A 312 -18.47 3.68 10.65
N CYS A 313 -17.29 4.25 10.38
CA CYS A 313 -16.08 3.95 11.15
C CYS A 313 -16.19 4.37 12.63
N VAL A 314 -16.93 5.43 12.95
CA VAL A 314 -17.16 5.81 14.35
C VAL A 314 -18.03 4.76 15.05
N GLU A 315 -19.11 4.32 14.40
CA GLU A 315 -19.99 3.27 14.91
C GLU A 315 -19.24 1.94 15.08
N LEU A 316 -18.45 1.54 14.09
CA LEU A 316 -17.65 0.31 14.13
C LEU A 316 -16.58 0.35 15.24
N LYS A 317 -15.96 1.51 15.48
CA LYS A 317 -14.98 1.66 16.58
C LYS A 317 -15.67 1.48 17.93
N GLN A 318 -16.81 2.14 18.13
CA GLN A 318 -17.58 2.01 19.37
C GLN A 318 -18.03 0.56 19.59
N GLN A 319 -18.56 -0.11 18.57
CA GLN A 319 -18.95 -1.52 18.65
C GLN A 319 -17.75 -2.42 19.01
N GLY A 320 -16.57 -2.16 18.43
CA GLY A 320 -15.36 -2.91 18.76
C GLY A 320 -14.90 -2.72 20.21
N GLU A 321 -14.96 -1.50 20.74
CA GLU A 321 -14.63 -1.20 22.14
C GLU A 321 -15.62 -1.85 23.12
N GLU A 322 -16.92 -1.86 22.78
CA GLU A 322 -17.95 -2.57 23.56
C GLU A 322 -17.69 -4.09 23.56
N GLU A 323 -17.41 -4.69 22.40
CA GLU A 323 -17.08 -6.11 22.30
C GLU A 323 -15.81 -6.49 23.09
N GLU A 324 -14.78 -5.64 23.08
CA GLU A 324 -13.55 -5.86 23.84
C GLU A 324 -13.79 -5.77 25.36
N ALA A 325 -14.59 -4.78 25.79
CA ALA A 325 -14.99 -4.65 27.19
C ALA A 325 -15.79 -5.86 27.69
N GLU A 326 -16.64 -6.45 26.84
CA GLU A 326 -17.37 -7.69 27.15
C GLU A 326 -16.46 -8.92 27.27
N LEU A 327 -15.41 -9.01 26.44
CA LEU A 327 -14.45 -10.11 26.46
C LEU A 327 -13.59 -10.10 27.73
N GLY A 328 -13.21 -8.92 28.20
CA GLY A 328 -12.35 -8.74 29.36
C GLY A 328 -10.98 -9.40 29.17
N GLU A 329 -10.41 -9.94 30.24
CA GLU A 329 -9.09 -10.59 30.18
C GLU A 329 -9.15 -11.89 29.36
N VAL A 330 -8.37 -11.91 28.27
CA VAL A 330 -8.24 -13.04 27.34
C VAL A 330 -7.06 -13.92 27.80
N PRO A 331 -7.27 -15.24 27.99
CA PRO A 331 -6.20 -16.18 28.30
C PRO A 331 -5.07 -16.15 27.27
N GLU A 332 -3.82 -16.19 27.72
CA GLU A 332 -2.63 -16.08 26.87
C GLU A 332 -2.59 -17.15 25.77
N GLU A 333 -3.10 -18.36 26.03
CA GLU A 333 -3.11 -19.46 25.05
C GLU A 333 -4.03 -19.20 23.84
N PHE A 334 -4.93 -18.23 23.92
CA PHE A 334 -5.80 -17.82 22.82
C PHE A 334 -5.22 -16.68 21.99
N LEU A 335 -4.14 -16.06 22.46
CA LEU A 335 -3.48 -14.96 21.79
C LEU A 335 -2.53 -15.49 20.71
N CYS A 336 -2.51 -14.82 19.57
CA CYS A 336 -1.56 -15.09 18.51
C CYS A 336 -0.17 -14.65 18.96
N GLU A 337 0.81 -15.55 18.99
CA GLU A 337 2.19 -15.23 19.36
C GLU A 337 2.86 -14.15 18.46
N ILE A 338 2.28 -13.82 17.31
CA ILE A 338 2.81 -12.79 16.39
C ILE A 338 2.29 -11.39 16.75
N THR A 339 0.98 -11.25 17.01
CA THR A 339 0.33 -9.93 17.19
C THR A 339 -0.18 -9.68 18.60
N MET A 340 -0.24 -10.71 19.44
CA MET A 340 -0.85 -10.68 20.77
C MET A 340 -2.36 -10.40 20.77
N ASP A 341 -3.01 -10.54 19.61
CA ASP A 341 -4.47 -10.48 19.49
C ASP A 341 -5.08 -11.88 19.61
N ILE A 342 -6.33 -11.96 20.04
CA ILE A 342 -7.08 -13.22 20.04
C ILE A 342 -7.12 -13.84 18.62
N MET A 343 -6.77 -15.12 18.51
CA MET A 343 -6.81 -15.83 17.24
C MET A 343 -8.25 -15.97 16.74
N GLU A 344 -8.47 -15.75 15.45
CA GLU A 344 -9.74 -15.97 14.75
C GLU A 344 -9.71 -17.31 13.99
N GLU A 345 -8.56 -17.61 13.36
CA GLU A 345 -8.33 -18.84 12.61
C GLU A 345 -6.99 -19.47 13.04
N PRO A 346 -6.96 -20.18 14.18
CA PRO A 346 -5.72 -20.77 14.68
C PRO A 346 -5.22 -21.87 13.74
N VAL A 347 -3.94 -21.81 13.40
CA VAL A 347 -3.21 -22.79 12.60
C VAL A 347 -1.94 -23.24 13.32
N ARG A 348 -1.60 -24.51 13.15
CA ARG A 348 -0.39 -25.13 13.67
C ARG A 348 0.71 -25.13 12.62
N LEU A 349 1.86 -24.61 13.01
CA LEU A 349 3.09 -24.63 12.22
C LEU A 349 3.81 -25.98 12.39
N PRO A 350 4.65 -26.40 11.42
CA PRO A 350 5.53 -27.56 11.58
C PRO A 350 6.47 -27.48 12.80
N SER A 351 6.81 -26.27 13.25
CA SER A 351 7.56 -26.02 14.49
C SER A 351 6.79 -26.33 15.77
N GLY A 352 5.49 -26.65 15.67
CA GLY A 352 4.59 -26.93 16.79
C GLY A 352 3.88 -25.70 17.36
N LYS A 353 4.25 -24.49 16.91
CA LYS A 353 3.63 -23.23 17.31
C LYS A 353 2.21 -23.10 16.73
N VAL A 354 1.33 -22.44 17.50
CA VAL A 354 -0.04 -22.12 17.06
C VAL A 354 -0.15 -20.61 16.91
N VAL A 355 -0.57 -20.16 15.74
CA VAL A 355 -0.67 -18.74 15.39
C VAL A 355 -1.95 -18.49 14.58
N ASP A 356 -2.36 -17.24 14.44
CA ASP A 356 -3.48 -16.89 13.59
C ASP A 356 -3.10 -16.98 12.10
N ARG A 357 -3.96 -17.60 11.29
CA ARG A 357 -3.73 -17.87 9.87
C ARG A 357 -3.39 -16.61 9.09
N LYS A 358 -4.12 -15.50 9.28
CA LYS A 358 -3.90 -14.28 8.50
C LYS A 358 -2.53 -13.65 8.80
N ASN A 359 -2.09 -13.77 10.05
CA ASN A 359 -0.82 -13.22 10.53
C ASN A 359 0.37 -14.01 9.97
N ILE A 360 0.30 -15.35 9.98
CA ILE A 360 1.37 -16.17 9.37
C ILE A 360 1.36 -16.06 7.86
N CYS A 361 0.20 -16.10 7.19
CA CYS A 361 0.15 -15.96 5.75
C CYS A 361 0.71 -14.60 5.30
N ARG A 362 0.45 -13.51 6.04
CA ARG A 362 1.08 -12.21 5.81
C ARG A 362 2.61 -12.25 5.88
N HIS A 363 3.19 -12.96 6.85
CA HIS A 363 4.64 -13.15 6.94
C HIS A 363 5.16 -13.87 5.67
N LEU A 364 4.48 -14.95 5.27
CA LEU A 364 4.81 -15.76 4.09
C LEU A 364 4.66 -15.03 2.74
N LEU A 365 3.99 -13.88 2.69
CA LEU A 365 3.97 -13.02 1.50
C LEU A 365 5.28 -12.27 1.27
N SER A 366 6.13 -12.18 2.30
CA SER A 366 7.41 -11.47 2.23
C SER A 366 8.59 -12.43 2.40
N ASP A 367 8.45 -13.45 3.25
CA ASP A 367 9.50 -14.42 3.55
C ASP A 367 8.88 -15.81 3.77
N GLU A 368 9.25 -16.80 2.95
CA GLU A 368 8.75 -18.18 3.03
C GLU A 368 9.48 -19.00 4.11
N THR A 369 9.53 -18.45 5.33
CA THR A 369 10.12 -19.09 6.49
C THR A 369 9.20 -19.05 7.70
N ASP A 370 9.44 -19.95 8.65
CA ASP A 370 8.80 -19.92 9.95
C ASP A 370 9.45 -18.79 10.80
N PRO A 371 8.68 -17.83 11.34
CA PRO A 371 9.24 -16.67 12.03
C PRO A 371 9.98 -17.03 13.33
N TYR A 372 9.79 -18.25 13.85
CA TYR A 372 10.41 -18.73 15.09
C TYR A 372 11.63 -19.63 14.79
N SER A 373 11.48 -20.60 13.89
CA SER A 373 12.54 -21.57 13.60
C SER A 373 13.44 -21.19 12.42
N ARG A 374 13.01 -20.23 11.59
CA ARG A 374 13.63 -19.82 10.33
C ARG A 374 13.75 -20.94 9.29
N GLN A 375 13.06 -22.05 9.49
CA GLN A 375 12.98 -23.13 8.51
C GLN A 375 12.02 -22.73 7.38
N HIS A 376 12.19 -23.33 6.21
CA HIS A 376 11.30 -23.08 5.08
C HIS A 376 9.85 -23.45 5.45
N LEU A 377 8.93 -22.54 5.16
CA LEU A 377 7.51 -22.67 5.46
C LEU A 377 6.69 -22.10 4.32
N THR A 378 5.66 -22.83 3.90
CA THR A 378 4.69 -22.40 2.89
C THR A 378 3.27 -22.53 3.43
N VAL A 379 2.31 -21.87 2.77
CA VAL A 379 0.91 -21.82 3.22
C VAL A 379 0.26 -23.21 3.24
N ASP A 380 0.65 -24.09 2.33
CA ASP A 380 0.18 -25.48 2.25
C ASP A 380 0.68 -26.38 3.39
N MET A 381 1.74 -25.97 4.09
CA MET A 381 2.25 -26.69 5.27
C MET A 381 1.47 -26.34 6.55
N LEU A 382 0.55 -25.36 6.50
CA LEU A 382 -0.24 -24.93 7.65
C LEU A 382 -1.41 -25.91 7.89
N VAL A 383 -1.57 -26.36 9.13
CA VAL A 383 -2.67 -27.24 9.53
C VAL A 383 -3.65 -26.48 10.40
N MET A 384 -4.94 -26.49 10.07
CA MET A 384 -5.98 -25.86 10.91
C MET A 384 -6.03 -26.52 12.29
N ASP A 385 -6.12 -25.70 13.35
CA ASP A 385 -6.28 -26.16 14.72
C ASP A 385 -7.75 -25.98 15.17
N ASP A 386 -8.61 -26.89 14.72
CA ASP A 386 -10.05 -26.84 14.97
C ASP A 386 -10.39 -26.96 16.47
N GLU A 387 -9.55 -27.66 17.25
CA GLU A 387 -9.70 -27.77 18.70
C GLU A 387 -9.48 -26.40 19.38
N MET A 388 -8.38 -25.73 19.04
CA MET A 388 -8.12 -24.38 19.55
C MET A 388 -9.22 -23.41 19.13
N LYS A 389 -9.69 -23.50 17.88
CA LYS A 389 -10.79 -22.66 17.39
C LYS A 389 -12.06 -22.85 18.21
N ALA A 390 -12.45 -24.11 18.46
CA ALA A 390 -13.62 -24.42 19.28
C ALA A 390 -13.49 -23.91 20.72
N ARG A 391 -12.29 -23.97 21.31
CA ARG A 391 -12.02 -23.43 22.66
C ARG A 391 -12.16 -21.91 22.70
N ILE A 392 -11.64 -21.21 21.70
CA ILE A 392 -11.75 -19.74 21.57
C ILE A 392 -13.23 -19.33 21.39
N GLU A 393 -13.98 -20.04 20.55
CA GLU A 393 -15.41 -19.77 20.35
C GLU A 393 -16.24 -20.02 21.60
N ALA A 394 -15.94 -21.08 22.35
CA ALA A 394 -16.56 -21.36 23.64
C ALA A 394 -16.25 -20.25 24.66
N PHE A 395 -15.00 -19.78 24.70
CA PHE A 395 -14.59 -18.65 25.54
C PHE A 395 -15.38 -17.38 25.20
N ARG A 396 -15.39 -16.97 23.91
CA ARG A 396 -16.16 -15.80 23.44
C ARG A 396 -17.64 -15.88 23.81
N THR A 397 -18.24 -17.05 23.61
CA THR A 397 -19.66 -17.28 23.94
C THR A 397 -19.92 -17.18 25.45
N SER A 398 -19.01 -17.72 26.27
CA SER A 398 -19.14 -17.66 27.73
C SER A 398 -19.09 -16.22 28.26
N ARG A 399 -18.17 -15.40 27.73
CA ARG A 399 -18.04 -13.98 28.07
C ARG A 399 -19.26 -13.16 27.66
N LYS A 400 -19.76 -13.33 26.42
CA LYS A 400 -20.99 -12.67 25.96
C LYS A 400 -22.20 -13.01 26.84
N ARG A 401 -22.36 -14.27 27.26
CA ARG A 401 -23.43 -14.68 28.18
C ARG A 401 -23.28 -14.03 29.57
N ALA A 402 -22.06 -13.93 30.08
CA ALA A 402 -21.79 -13.28 31.36
C ALA A 402 -22.15 -11.78 31.30
N ALA A 403 -21.73 -11.07 30.25
CA ALA A 403 -22.06 -9.65 30.02
C ALA A 403 -23.57 -9.39 29.84
N ALA A 404 -24.28 -10.28 29.15
CA ALA A 404 -25.75 -10.19 29.02
C ALA A 404 -26.46 -10.43 30.37
N SER A 405 -25.92 -11.30 31.23
CA SER A 405 -26.50 -11.56 32.56
C SER A 405 -26.25 -10.43 33.56
N SER A 406 -25.12 -9.73 33.47
CA SER A 406 -24.79 -8.58 34.34
C SER A 406 -25.57 -7.33 33.96
N SER A 407 -25.84 -7.11 32.66
CA SER A 407 -26.69 -6.01 32.18
C SER A 407 -28.19 -6.18 32.46
N ALA A 408 -28.65 -7.41 32.73
CA ALA A 408 -30.06 -7.72 33.01
C ALA A 408 -30.46 -7.64 34.50
N GLN A 409 -29.54 -7.36 35.43
CA GLN A 409 -29.88 -7.11 36.84
C GLN A 409 -30.24 -5.63 37.06
N PRO A 410 -31.53 -5.29 37.31
CA PRO A 410 -31.88 -3.90 37.62
C PRO A 410 -31.27 -3.50 38.97
N MET A 411 -30.65 -2.31 39.03
CA MET A 411 -30.25 -1.65 40.28
C MET A 411 -31.42 -1.69 41.27
N GLN A 412 -31.33 -2.57 42.27
CA GLN A 412 -32.12 -2.41 43.47
C GLN A 412 -31.54 -1.21 44.22
N LEU A 413 -32.18 -0.05 44.00
CA LEU A 413 -32.03 1.13 44.84
C LEU A 413 -32.44 0.73 46.27
N GLY A 414 -31.44 0.60 47.14
CA GLY A 414 -31.61 0.47 48.59
C GLY A 414 -31.68 1.83 49.27
#